data_AF-A0AAV6YZQ1-F1
#
_entry.id   AF-A0AAV6YZQ1-F1
#
_cell.length_a   1.000
_cell.length_b   1.000
_cell.length_c   1.000
_cell.angle_alpha   90.00
_cell.angle_beta   90.00
_cell.angle_gamma   90.00
#
_symmetry.space_group_name_H-M   'P 1'
#
loop_
_entity.id
_entity.type
_entity.pdbx_description
1 polymer ?
#
loop_
_entity_poly.entity_id
_entity_poly.type
_entity_poly.pdbx_seq_one_letter_code
_entity_poly.pdbx_strand_id
1 'polypeptide(L)'
;MAVLEIQANGDKVSEENITKAINSLEDTNMKEFILRCLSVTPELRPSAHNLLFHRVLFEVHSLKLLSAHCFLNTPYIMQDNLLEDKTKLIDPQAVMASIPRRDQGPILWRYSQASSIELDKFLEDVR
;
A
#
# COMPACT_ATOMS: atom_id res chain seq x y z
N MET A 1 -6.48 -15.04 -13.55
CA MET A 1 -6.13 -14.05 -14.61
C MET A 1 -7.41 -13.54 -15.24
N ALA A 2 -7.56 -12.24 -15.46
CA ALA A 2 -8.68 -11.74 -16.27
C ALA A 2 -8.43 -11.96 -17.76
N VAL A 3 -9.42 -12.50 -18.46
CA VAL A 3 -9.37 -12.66 -19.92
C VAL A 3 -10.52 -11.87 -20.52
N LEU A 4 -10.19 -10.88 -21.35
CA LEU A 4 -11.14 -10.16 -22.18
C LEU A 4 -10.82 -10.51 -23.64
N GLU A 5 -11.78 -11.10 -24.35
CA GLU A 5 -11.61 -11.43 -25.77
C GLU A 5 -11.46 -10.14 -26.59
N ILE A 6 -10.36 -10.02 -27.32
CA ILE A 6 -10.09 -8.87 -28.19
C ILE A 6 -10.99 -8.99 -29.41
N GLN A 7 -11.96 -8.08 -29.52
CA GLN A 7 -12.82 -7.95 -30.69
C GLN A 7 -12.05 -7.24 -31.83
N ALA A 8 -12.50 -7.44 -33.08
CA ALA A 8 -11.87 -6.83 -34.25
C ALA A 8 -11.85 -5.29 -34.14
N ASN A 9 -10.85 -4.64 -34.75
CA ASN A 9 -10.70 -3.19 -34.72
C ASN A 9 -12.00 -2.47 -35.15
N GLY A 10 -12.68 -1.82 -34.20
CA GLY A 10 -13.90 -1.03 -34.43
C GLY A 10 -15.14 -1.52 -33.70
N ASP A 11 -15.14 -2.77 -33.20
CA ASP A 11 -16.29 -3.31 -32.46
C ASP A 11 -16.27 -2.83 -31.00
N LYS A 12 -17.46 -2.44 -30.50
CA LYS A 12 -17.64 -2.04 -29.11
C LYS A 12 -17.70 -3.28 -28.22
N VAL A 13 -16.82 -3.32 -27.21
CA VAL A 13 -16.86 -4.34 -26.16
C VAL A 13 -18.22 -4.31 -25.47
N SER A 14 -18.89 -5.46 -25.41
CA SER A 14 -20.19 -5.59 -24.75
C SER A 14 -20.06 -5.57 -23.22
N GLU A 15 -21.10 -5.07 -22.53
CA GLU A 15 -21.15 -5.08 -21.06
C GLU A 15 -21.06 -6.49 -20.48
N GLU A 16 -21.59 -7.49 -21.20
CA GLU A 16 -21.53 -8.89 -20.80
C GLU A 16 -20.08 -9.40 -20.78
N ASN A 17 -19.28 -9.05 -21.80
CA ASN A 17 -17.87 -9.43 -21.88
C ASN A 17 -17.04 -8.74 -20.80
N ILE A 18 -17.33 -7.47 -20.50
CA ILE A 18 -16.72 -6.74 -19.39
C ILE A 18 -17.02 -7.44 -18.06
N THR A 19 -18.29 -7.79 -17.83
CA THR A 19 -18.73 -8.44 -16.59
C THR A 19 -18.11 -9.82 -16.41
N LYS A 20 -18.03 -10.61 -17.49
CA LYS A 20 -17.35 -11.92 -17.48
C LYS A 20 -15.87 -11.78 -17.13
N ALA A 21 -15.16 -10.82 -17.74
CA ALA A 21 -13.75 -10.58 -17.44
C ALA A 21 -13.54 -10.14 -15.98
N ILE A 22 -14.38 -9.24 -15.46
CA ILE A 22 -14.31 -8.81 -14.06
C ILE A 22 -14.59 -9.97 -13.09
N ASN A 23 -15.51 -10.87 -13.42
CA ASN A 23 -15.82 -12.03 -12.59
C ASN A 23 -14.74 -13.12 -12.64
N SER A 24 -13.89 -13.13 -13.67
CA SER A 24 -12.72 -14.03 -13.75
C SER A 24 -11.53 -13.57 -12.90
N LEU A 25 -11.59 -12.38 -12.28
CA LEU A 25 -10.58 -11.90 -11.34
C LEU A 25 -10.71 -12.59 -9.98
N GLU A 26 -9.61 -13.19 -9.53
CA GLU A 26 -9.50 -13.82 -8.20
C GLU A 26 -9.21 -12.79 -7.09
N ASP A 27 -8.37 -11.79 -7.38
CA ASP A 27 -8.04 -10.73 -6.43
C ASP A 27 -9.20 -9.74 -6.28
N THR A 28 -9.74 -9.67 -5.06
CA THR A 28 -10.85 -8.78 -4.71
C THR A 28 -10.45 -7.30 -4.79
N ASN A 29 -9.21 -6.93 -4.44
CA ASN A 29 -8.74 -5.55 -4.54
C ASN A 29 -8.66 -5.12 -6.01
N MET A 30 -8.16 -6.02 -6.88
CA MET A 30 -8.08 -5.77 -8.32
C MET A 30 -9.47 -5.65 -8.95
N LYS A 31 -10.41 -6.49 -8.52
CA LYS A 31 -11.82 -6.43 -8.94
C LYS A 31 -12.45 -5.08 -8.57
N GLU A 32 -12.27 -4.64 -7.33
CA GLU A 32 -12.74 -3.34 -6.85
C GLU A 32 -12.13 -2.18 -7.63
N PHE A 33 -10.82 -2.22 -7.86
CA PHE A 33 -10.09 -1.20 -8.61
C PHE A 33 -10.68 -1.00 -10.01
N ILE A 34 -10.85 -2.09 -10.76
CA ILE A 34 -11.38 -2.05 -12.13
C ILE A 34 -12.82 -1.56 -12.15
N LEU A 35 -13.65 -2.02 -11.21
CA LEU A 35 -15.05 -1.56 -11.11
C LEU A 35 -15.16 -0.05 -10.86
N ARG A 36 -14.30 0.51 -9.99
CA ARG A 36 -14.25 1.97 -9.76
C ARG A 36 -13.89 2.74 -11.03
N CYS A 37 -12.94 2.24 -11.81
CA CYS A 37 -12.54 2.85 -13.09
C CYS A 37 -13.66 2.80 -14.14
N LEU A 38 -14.46 1.74 -14.15
CA LEU A 38 -15.53 1.51 -15.12
C LEU A 38 -16.88 2.09 -14.70
N SER A 39 -16.95 2.92 -13.65
CA SER A 39 -18.20 3.55 -13.22
C SER A 39 -18.89 4.30 -14.38
N VAL A 40 -20.17 3.99 -14.60
CA VAL A 40 -21.00 4.63 -15.63
C VAL A 40 -21.07 6.14 -15.36
N THR A 41 -21.29 6.52 -14.10
CA THR A 41 -21.29 7.91 -13.67
C THR A 41 -19.86 8.45 -13.66
N PRO A 42 -19.53 9.47 -14.48
CA PRO A 42 -18.17 10.01 -14.57
C PRO A 42 -17.67 10.59 -13.24
N GLU A 43 -18.55 11.22 -12.47
CA GLU A 43 -18.21 11.88 -11.20
C GLU A 43 -17.81 10.89 -10.09
N LEU A 44 -18.23 9.63 -10.21
CA LEU A 44 -17.87 8.57 -9.27
C LEU A 44 -16.54 7.89 -9.64
N ARG A 45 -15.98 8.16 -10.83
CA ARG A 45 -14.69 7.59 -11.21
C ARG A 45 -13.58 8.26 -10.39
N PRO A 46 -12.65 7.48 -9.82
CA PRO A 46 -11.52 8.03 -9.11
C PRO A 46 -10.62 8.84 -10.07
N SER A 47 -10.07 9.95 -9.56
CA SER A 47 -9.03 10.70 -10.27
C SER A 47 -7.75 9.87 -10.40
N ALA A 48 -6.86 10.27 -11.32
CA ALA A 48 -5.54 9.66 -11.44
C ALA A 48 -4.77 9.66 -10.11
N HIS A 49 -4.84 10.76 -9.37
CA HIS A 49 -4.27 10.86 -8.02
C HIS A 49 -4.86 9.81 -7.08
N ASN A 50 -6.18 9.63 -7.05
CA ASN A 50 -6.81 8.63 -6.18
C ASN A 50 -6.47 7.18 -6.59
N LEU A 51 -6.32 6.92 -7.89
CA LEU A 51 -5.90 5.62 -8.41
C LEU A 51 -4.48 5.28 -7.98
N LEU A 52 -3.56 6.25 -8.02
CA LEU A 52 -2.18 6.08 -7.58
C LEU A 52 -2.05 5.65 -6.12
N PHE A 53 -3.05 5.90 -5.27
CA PHE A 53 -3.06 5.47 -3.87
C PHE A 53 -3.97 4.26 -3.61
N HIS A 54 -4.50 3.64 -4.66
CA HIS A 54 -5.25 2.40 -4.50
C HIS A 54 -4.31 1.25 -4.14
N ARG A 55 -4.75 0.36 -3.24
CA ARG A 55 -3.94 -0.75 -2.69
C ARG A 55 -3.34 -1.69 -3.74
N VAL A 56 -3.93 -1.74 -4.93
CA VAL A 56 -3.48 -2.56 -6.07
C VAL A 56 -2.27 -1.95 -6.78
N LEU A 57 -2.20 -0.62 -6.84
CA LEU A 57 -1.12 0.11 -7.52
C LEU A 57 -0.02 0.56 -6.56
N PHE A 58 -0.36 0.75 -5.28
CA PHE A 58 0.56 1.27 -4.28
C PHE A 58 0.43 0.46 -3.01
N GLU A 59 1.43 -0.40 -2.77
CA GLU A 59 1.58 -1.17 -1.54
C GLU A 59 2.46 -0.42 -0.52
N VAL A 60 2.48 0.91 -0.55
CA VAL A 60 3.12 1.71 0.51
C VAL A 60 2.03 2.30 1.39
N HIS A 61 1.94 1.78 2.61
CA HIS A 61 1.07 2.32 3.64
C HIS A 61 1.40 3.80 3.83
N SER A 62 0.45 4.71 3.59
CA SER A 62 0.69 6.17 3.64
C SER A 62 1.31 6.62 4.96
N LEU A 63 0.99 5.91 6.06
CA LEU A 63 1.60 6.12 7.36
C LEU A 63 3.09 5.70 7.41
N LYS A 64 3.47 4.59 6.74
CA LYS A 64 4.87 4.15 6.62
C LYS A 64 5.69 5.21 5.86
N LEU A 65 5.15 5.73 4.75
CA LEU A 65 5.77 6.81 3.98
C LEU A 65 5.90 8.11 4.79
N LEU A 66 4.81 8.53 5.45
CA LEU A 66 4.80 9.72 6.30
C LEU A 66 5.81 9.57 7.45
N SER A 67 5.86 8.39 8.08
CA SER A 67 6.80 8.12 9.17
C SER A 67 8.25 8.18 8.71
N ALA A 68 8.57 7.66 7.52
CA ALA A 68 9.90 7.80 6.93
C ALA A 68 10.26 9.27 6.65
N HIS A 69 9.34 10.04 6.06
CA HIS A 69 9.57 11.46 5.80
C HIS A 69 9.78 12.27 7.10
N CYS A 70 8.98 12.02 8.13
CA CYS A 70 9.16 12.65 9.45
C CYS A 70 10.50 12.24 10.10
N PHE A 71 10.88 10.97 9.95
CA PHE A 71 12.12 10.43 10.49
C PHE A 71 13.35 11.09 9.84
N LEU A 72 13.39 11.17 8.50
CA LEU A 72 14.48 11.79 7.74
C LEU A 72 14.61 13.30 8.01
N ASN A 73 13.49 14.01 8.20
CA ASN A 73 13.48 15.44 8.51
C ASN A 73 13.78 15.78 9.98
N THR A 74 14.01 14.78 10.85
CA THR A 74 14.36 15.04 12.24
C THR A 74 15.86 15.32 12.36
N PRO A 75 16.29 16.55 12.72
CA PRO A 75 17.69 17.00 12.63
C PRO A 75 18.68 16.22 13.51
N TYR A 76 18.18 15.51 14.53
CA TYR A 76 19.00 14.68 15.42
C TYR A 76 19.40 13.32 14.82
N ILE A 77 18.72 12.87 13.75
CA ILE A 77 18.93 11.55 13.15
C ILE A 77 19.91 11.61 11.96
N MET A 78 20.15 12.81 11.41
CA MET A 78 21.09 13.13 10.31
C MET A 78 22.59 13.02 10.69
N GLN A 79 22.95 12.26 11.71
CA GLN A 79 24.33 11.78 11.86
C GLN A 79 24.37 10.36 11.30
N ASP A 80 24.66 10.27 9.99
CA ASP A 80 24.60 9.09 9.10
C ASP A 80 25.27 7.80 9.62
N ASN A 81 25.90 7.80 10.81
CA ASN A 81 26.57 6.64 11.41
C ASN A 81 25.96 6.15 12.73
N LEU A 82 24.91 6.78 13.26
CA LEU A 82 24.36 6.39 14.58
C LEU A 82 23.15 5.45 14.50
N LEU A 83 22.55 5.29 13.32
CA LEU A 83 21.27 4.61 13.18
C LEU A 83 21.40 3.10 13.28
N GLU A 84 22.36 2.50 12.56
CA GLU A 84 22.65 1.06 12.68
C GLU A 84 23.04 0.67 14.11
N ASP A 85 23.86 1.47 14.76
CA ASP A 85 24.33 1.17 16.12
C ASP A 85 23.21 1.31 17.15
N LYS A 86 22.27 2.23 16.93
CA LYS A 86 21.09 2.36 17.81
C LYS A 86 20.03 1.32 17.54
N THR A 87 19.78 0.92 16.30
CA THR A 87 18.81 -0.15 15.99
C THR A 87 19.28 -1.51 16.50
N LYS A 88 20.59 -1.79 16.48
CA LYS A 88 21.17 -3.01 17.08
C LYS A 88 20.97 -3.09 18.61
N LEU A 89 20.81 -1.95 19.29
CA LEU A 89 20.57 -1.87 20.74
C LEU A 89 19.09 -1.93 21.12
N ILE A 90 18.17 -1.84 20.15
CA ILE A 90 16.74 -1.92 20.41
C ILE A 90 16.37 -3.38 20.67
N ASP A 91 15.78 -3.63 21.84
CA ASP A 91 15.21 -4.94 22.17
C ASP A 91 14.20 -5.35 21.08
N PRO A 92 14.39 -6.49 20.39
CA PRO A 92 13.44 -6.96 19.38
C PRO A 92 12.01 -7.13 19.93
N GLN A 93 11.86 -7.35 21.23
CA GLN A 93 10.56 -7.47 21.89
C GLN A 93 9.96 -6.12 22.33
N ALA A 94 10.70 -5.03 22.21
CA ALA A 94 10.19 -3.70 22.52
C ALA A 94 8.99 -3.35 21.63
N VAL A 95 7.99 -2.74 22.23
CA VAL A 95 6.77 -2.30 21.55
C VAL A 95 7.03 -0.94 20.93
N MET A 96 7.01 -0.88 19.59
CA MET A 96 7.12 0.34 18.81
C MET A 96 5.81 1.15 18.87
N ALA A 97 4.67 0.47 18.83
CA ALA A 97 3.36 1.10 18.89
C ALA A 97 2.30 0.14 19.42
N SER A 98 1.26 0.70 20.04
CA SER A 98 0.12 -0.08 20.51
C SER A 98 -1.20 0.60 20.13
N ILE A 99 -2.19 -0.21 19.74
CA ILE A 99 -3.55 0.26 19.47
C ILE A 99 -4.46 -0.37 20.54
N PRO A 100 -4.99 0.44 21.47
CA PRO A 100 -5.92 -0.06 22.48
C PRO A 100 -7.26 -0.43 21.82
N ARG A 101 -7.82 -1.60 22.17
CA ARG A 101 -9.14 -2.05 21.75
C ARG A 101 -10.02 -2.28 22.99
N ARG A 102 -11.32 -1.97 22.88
CA ARG A 102 -12.27 -2.06 24.01
C ARG A 102 -12.66 -3.50 24.33
N ASP A 103 -12.81 -4.34 23.31
CA ASP A 103 -13.37 -5.70 23.44
C ASP A 103 -12.37 -6.82 23.10
N GLN A 104 -11.13 -6.47 22.77
CA GLN A 104 -10.04 -7.42 22.46
C GLN A 104 -8.74 -6.92 23.09
N GLY A 105 -7.78 -7.83 23.28
CA GLY A 105 -6.43 -7.46 23.71
C GLY A 105 -5.80 -6.39 22.80
N PRO A 106 -4.88 -5.56 23.33
CA PRO A 106 -4.24 -4.50 22.56
C PRO A 106 -3.45 -5.10 21.39
N ILE A 107 -3.52 -4.45 20.23
CA ILE A 107 -2.62 -4.78 19.12
C ILE A 107 -1.28 -4.14 19.44
N LEU A 108 -0.24 -4.97 19.53
CA LEU A 108 1.13 -4.54 19.76
C LEU A 108 1.93 -4.70 18.49
N TRP A 109 2.63 -3.65 18.08
CA TRP A 109 3.65 -3.70 17.04
C TRP A 109 5.02 -3.68 17.69
N ARG A 110 5.77 -4.78 17.54
CA ARG A 110 7.12 -4.96 18.08
C ARG A 110 8.17 -4.74 17.00
N TYR A 111 9.39 -4.38 17.41
CA TYR A 111 10.50 -4.23 16.47
C TYR A 111 10.83 -5.52 15.71
N SER A 112 10.66 -6.70 16.32
CA SER A 112 10.83 -8.00 15.64
C SER A 112 9.87 -8.24 14.48
N GLN A 113 8.78 -7.47 14.39
CA GLN A 113 7.82 -7.56 13.29
C GLN A 113 8.18 -6.66 12.10
N ALA A 114 9.21 -5.82 12.25
CA ALA A 114 9.77 -5.02 11.17
C ALA A 114 11.03 -5.71 10.60
N SER A 115 11.05 -5.95 9.29
CA SER A 115 12.26 -6.42 8.59
C SER A 115 13.29 -5.28 8.56
N SER A 116 14.47 -5.45 9.18
CA SER A 116 15.49 -4.39 9.19
C SER A 116 16.09 -4.13 7.79
N ILE A 117 16.21 -5.17 6.97
CA ILE A 117 16.75 -5.10 5.60
C ILE A 117 15.81 -4.32 4.66
N GLU A 118 14.51 -4.27 4.95
CA GLU A 118 13.57 -3.45 4.19
C GLU A 118 13.59 -1.97 4.60
N LEU A 119 13.99 -1.66 5.83
CA LEU A 119 13.89 -0.30 6.37
C LEU A 119 14.92 0.63 5.74
N ASP A 120 16.18 0.24 5.66
CA ASP A 120 17.25 1.10 5.12
C ASP A 120 17.01 1.41 3.63
N LYS A 121 16.67 0.37 2.84
CA LYS A 121 16.28 0.55 1.44
C LYS A 121 15.06 1.46 1.30
N PHE A 122 14.05 1.29 2.15
CA PHE A 122 12.86 2.11 2.12
C PHE A 122 13.14 3.57 2.52
N LEU A 123 14.03 3.82 3.48
CA LEU A 123 14.43 5.18 3.85
C LEU A 123 15.24 5.85 2.74
N GLU A 124 16.12 5.12 2.05
CA GLU A 124 16.81 5.61 0.86
C GLU A 124 15.85 5.91 -0.30
N ASP A 125 14.84 5.07 -0.54
CA ASP A 125 13.82 5.33 -1.57
C ASP A 125 12.95 6.58 -1.27
N VAL A 126 12.92 7.05 -0.02
CA VAL A 126 12.15 8.23 0.42
C VAL A 126 13.00 9.51 0.50
N ARG A 127 14.33 9.39 0.63
CA ARG A 127 15.28 10.51 0.74
C ARG A 127 15.36 11.32 -0.55
#